data_AF-A0ABD4RWV6-F1
#
_entry.id   AF-A0ABD4RWV6-F1
#
_cell.length_a   1.000
_cell.length_b   1.000
_cell.length_c   1.000
_cell.angle_alpha   90.00
_cell.angle_beta   90.00
_cell.angle_gamma   90.00
#
_symmetry.space_group_name_H-M   'P 1'
#
loop_
_entity.id
_entity.type
_entity.pdbx_description
1 polymer ?
#
loop_
_entity_poly.entity_id
_entity_poly.type
_entity_poly.pdbx_seq_one_letter_code
_entity_poly.pdbx_strand_id
1 'polypeptide(L)'
;MKKTTSYTLEKDLFESIERYKEEKELTSRSSALERMLLERESLLRENSLMKSILSGKAINLDNNIRTENVQRRKEPTVLEESINDIYSDMPD
;
A
#
# COMPACT_ATOMS: atom_id res chain seq x y z
N MET A 1 2.12 20.49 -4.46
CA MET A 1 1.68 21.67 -3.68
C MET A 1 0.32 21.37 -3.06
N LYS A 2 0.10 21.71 -1.78
CA LYS A 2 -1.22 21.61 -1.15
C LYS A 2 -2.16 22.71 -1.70
N LYS A 3 -3.44 22.38 -1.87
CA LYS A 3 -4.48 23.33 -2.28
C LYS A 3 -5.49 23.46 -1.13
N THR A 4 -5.96 24.68 -0.89
CA THR A 4 -7.00 24.97 0.11
C THR A 4 -8.31 25.24 -0.61
N THR A 5 -9.40 24.66 -0.09
CA THR A 5 -10.75 24.84 -0.62
C THR A 5 -11.74 24.93 0.55
N SER A 6 -12.93 25.48 0.28
CA SER A 6 -14.04 25.56 1.22
C SER A 6 -15.25 24.83 0.64
N TYR A 7 -15.99 24.12 1.48
CA TYR A 7 -17.17 23.37 1.11
C TYR A 7 -18.14 23.29 2.30
N THR A 8 -19.41 23.04 2.00
CA THR A 8 -20.44 22.71 3.00
C THR A 8 -20.67 21.20 3.00
N LEU A 9 -20.75 20.60 4.18
CA LEU A 9 -21.10 19.19 4.34
C LEU A 9 -22.41 19.06 5.07
N GLU A 10 -23.12 17.98 4.76
CA GLU A 10 -24.20 17.51 5.61
C GLU A 10 -23.67 17.13 7.01
N LYS A 11 -24.55 17.23 8.00
CA LYS A 11 -24.18 17.05 9.41
C LYS A 11 -23.64 15.64 9.68
N ASP A 12 -24.22 14.62 9.07
CA ASP A 12 -23.80 13.23 9.20
C ASP A 12 -22.37 12.99 8.67
N LEU A 13 -22.04 13.56 7.52
CA LEU A 13 -20.69 13.50 6.96
C LEU A 13 -19.69 14.24 7.83
N PHE A 14 -20.07 15.40 8.36
CA PHE A 14 -19.22 16.14 9.28
C PHE A 14 -18.93 15.34 10.56
N GLU A 15 -19.95 14.72 11.16
CA GLU A 15 -19.80 13.85 12.34
C GLU A 15 -18.97 12.60 12.02
N SER A 16 -19.11 12.04 10.82
CA SER A 16 -18.27 10.92 10.37
C SER A 16 -16.79 11.32 10.29
N ILE A 17 -16.47 12.51 9.81
CA ILE A 17 -15.09 13.02 9.75
C ILE A 17 -14.55 13.24 11.16
N GLU A 18 -15.36 13.80 12.07
CA GLU A 18 -14.95 13.99 13.48
C GLU A 18 -14.66 12.66 14.17
N ARG A 19 -15.54 11.67 14.01
CA ARG A 19 -15.35 10.33 14.59
C ARG A 19 -14.09 9.67 14.05
N TYR A 20 -13.86 9.72 12.73
CA TYR A 20 -12.65 9.16 12.12
C TYR A 20 -11.38 9.88 12.61
N LYS A 21 -11.44 11.21 12.74
CA LYS A 21 -10.34 12.02 13.28
C LYS A 21 -9.99 11.59 14.72
N GLU A 22 -10.99 11.36 15.57
CA GLU A 22 -10.81 10.89 16.94
C GLU A 22 -10.25 9.46 16.98
N GLU A 23 -10.85 8.53 16.22
CA GLU A 23 -10.43 7.13 16.16
C GLU A 23 -8.97 6.96 15.69
N LYS A 24 -8.52 7.80 14.76
CA LYS A 24 -7.17 7.77 14.20
C LYS A 24 -6.23 8.80 14.82
N GLU A 25 -6.65 9.47 15.89
CA GLU A 25 -5.86 10.48 16.63
C GLU A 25 -5.25 11.57 15.73
N LEU A 26 -6.04 12.07 14.77
CA LEU A 26 -5.58 13.03 13.78
C LEU A 26 -5.71 14.47 14.26
N THR A 27 -4.73 15.30 13.89
CA THR A 27 -4.64 16.69 14.32
C THR A 27 -5.64 17.62 13.64
N SER A 28 -6.23 17.24 12.50
CA SER A 28 -7.16 18.11 11.76
C SER A 28 -8.19 17.32 10.96
N ARG A 29 -9.36 17.95 10.77
CA ARG A 29 -10.43 17.48 9.89
C ARG A 29 -9.97 17.30 8.45
N SER A 30 -9.12 18.20 7.97
CA SER A 30 -8.58 18.11 6.61
C SER A 30 -7.69 16.88 6.44
N SER A 31 -6.86 16.55 7.42
CA SER A 31 -6.05 15.32 7.42
C SER A 31 -6.93 14.07 7.50
N ALA A 32 -7.98 14.10 8.32
CA ALA A 32 -8.97 13.03 8.40
C ALA A 32 -9.66 12.79 7.06
N LEU A 33 -10.20 13.84 6.44
CA LEU A 33 -10.85 13.74 5.14
C LEU A 33 -9.89 13.27 4.03
N GLU A 34 -8.65 13.76 4.02
CA GLU A 34 -7.62 13.32 3.07
C GLU A 34 -7.36 11.80 3.19
N ARG A 35 -7.21 11.29 4.42
CA ARG A 35 -7.01 9.86 4.66
C ARG A 35 -8.24 9.03 4.28
N MET A 36 -9.44 9.47 4.65
CA MET A 36 -10.69 8.80 4.27
C MET A 36 -10.84 8.66 2.76
N LEU A 37 -10.48 9.71 2.00
CA LEU A 37 -10.53 9.67 0.53
C LEU A 37 -9.49 8.71 -0.05
N LEU A 38 -8.27 8.69 0.49
CA LEU A 38 -7.23 7.74 0.06
C LEU A 38 -7.61 6.28 0.34
N GLU A 39 -8.19 6.00 1.51
CA GLU A 39 -8.69 4.68 1.86
C GLU A 39 -9.83 4.26 0.91
N ARG A 40 -10.79 5.14 0.64
CA ARG A 40 -11.86 4.89 -0.34
C ARG A 40 -11.30 4.52 -1.71
N GLU A 41 -10.31 5.25 -2.20
CA GLU A 41 -9.67 4.95 -3.48
C GLU A 41 -8.92 3.60 -3.46
N SER A 42 -8.29 3.24 -2.34
CA SER A 42 -7.69 1.90 -2.19
C SER A 42 -8.73 0.80 -2.27
N LEU A 43 -9.83 0.95 -1.51
CA LEU A 43 -10.92 -0.02 -1.47
C LEU A 43 -11.58 -0.19 -2.84
N LEU A 44 -11.75 0.88 -3.61
CA LEU A 44 -12.28 0.79 -4.97
C LEU A 44 -11.33 0.06 -5.91
N ARG A 45 -10.01 0.30 -5.82
CA ARG A 45 -9.02 -0.44 -6.61
C ARG A 45 -9.02 -1.92 -6.26
N GLU A 46 -9.01 -2.26 -4.97
CA GLU A 46 -9.08 -3.63 -4.49
C GLU A 46 -10.36 -4.32 -4.95
N ASN A 47 -11.51 -3.64 -4.86
CA ASN A 47 -12.79 -4.17 -5.33
C ASN A 47 -12.79 -4.43 -6.85
N SER A 48 -12.21 -3.53 -7.63
CA SER A 48 -12.06 -3.68 -9.08
C SER A 48 -11.15 -4.86 -9.43
N LEU A 49 -10.04 -5.02 -8.70
CA LEU A 49 -9.13 -6.15 -8.86
C LEU A 49 -9.84 -7.47 -8.54
N MET A 50 -10.54 -7.56 -7.41
CA MET A 50 -11.31 -8.75 -7.04
C MET A 50 -12.36 -9.11 -8.08
N LYS A 51 -13.12 -8.13 -8.59
CA LYS A 51 -14.09 -8.35 -9.67
C LYS A 51 -13.42 -8.88 -10.94
N SER A 52 -12.23 -8.37 -11.27
CA SER A 52 -11.48 -8.82 -12.44
C SER A 52 -11.02 -10.28 -12.28
N ILE A 53 -10.46 -10.64 -11.12
CA ILE A 53 -10.11 -12.03 -10.75
C ILE A 53 -11.33 -12.95 -10.90
N LEU A 54 -12.45 -12.59 -10.27
CA LEU A 54 -13.68 -13.40 -10.27
C LEU A 54 -14.27 -13.55 -11.67
N SER A 55 -14.13 -12.55 -12.53
CA SER A 55 -14.61 -12.59 -13.91
C SER A 55 -13.73 -13.41 -14.86
N GLY A 56 -12.61 -13.97 -14.39
CA GLY A 56 -11.67 -14.74 -15.21
C GLY A 56 -10.94 -13.91 -16.27
N LYS A 57 -11.01 -12.58 -16.19
CA LYS A 57 -10.25 -11.69 -17.08
C LYS A 57 -8.79 -11.67 -16.65
N ALA A 58 -7.87 -11.86 -17.59
CA ALA A 58 -6.45 -11.72 -17.36
C ALA A 58 -6.15 -10.30 -16.83
N ILE A 59 -5.52 -10.23 -15.66
CA ILE A 59 -5.22 -8.97 -14.99
C ILE A 59 -3.88 -8.51 -15.55
N ASN A 60 -3.90 -7.50 -16.41
CA ASN A 60 -2.69 -6.73 -16.70
C ASN A 60 -2.43 -5.86 -15.48
N LEU A 61 -1.65 -6.40 -14.55
CA LEU A 61 -1.25 -5.70 -13.34
C LEU A 61 -0.15 -4.70 -13.72
N ASP A 62 -0.53 -3.53 -14.24
CA ASP A 62 0.36 -2.38 -14.39
C ASP A 62 0.72 -1.87 -12.99
N ASN A 63 1.64 -2.58 -12.36
CA ASN A 63 2.27 -2.22 -11.10
C ASN A 63 3.16 -0.99 -11.33
N ASN A 64 2.56 0.20 -11.39
CA ASN A 64 3.28 1.45 -11.15
C ASN A 64 3.44 1.65 -9.63
N ILE A 65 3.89 0.59 -8.94
CA ILE A 65 4.46 0.71 -7.61
C ILE A 65 5.82 1.32 -7.86
N ARG A 66 6.00 2.57 -7.45
CA ARG A 66 7.33 3.18 -7.32
C ARG A 66 8.14 2.32 -6.34
N THR A 67 8.77 1.27 -6.84
CA THR A 67 9.86 0.59 -6.17
C THR A 67 11.01 1.58 -6.20
N GLU A 68 11.23 2.29 -5.09
CA GLU A 68 12.54 2.85 -4.83
C GLU A 68 13.55 1.71 -4.96
N ASN A 69 14.42 1.80 -5.96
CA ASN A 69 15.52 0.88 -6.20
C ASN A 69 16.47 0.91 -5.00
N VAL A 70 16.17 0.14 -3.95
CA VAL A 70 17.18 -0.22 -2.96
C VAL A 70 17.96 -1.37 -3.56
N GLN A 71 19.04 -1.04 -4.27
CA GLN A 71 20.10 -2.00 -4.60
C GLN A 71 20.68 -2.54 -3.30
N ARG A 72 20.07 -3.60 -2.75
CA ARG A 72 20.73 -4.45 -1.75
C ARG A 72 21.78 -5.24 -2.51
N ARG A 73 23.05 -4.86 -2.36
CA ARG A 73 24.18 -5.73 -2.68
C ARG A 73 23.97 -7.02 -1.88
N LYS A 74 23.85 -8.16 -2.57
CA LYS A 74 23.81 -9.48 -1.96
C LYS A 74 25.22 -9.79 -1.48
N GLU A 75 25.52 -9.46 -0.23
CA GLU A 75 26.59 -10.13 0.50
C GLU A 75 26.06 -11.53 0.81
N PRO A 76 26.81 -12.61 0.51
CA PRO A 76 26.36 -13.95 0.83
C PRO A 76 26.19 -14.07 2.34
N THR A 77 25.08 -14.65 2.77
CA THR A 77 24.87 -14.93 4.19
C THR A 77 25.72 -16.12 4.61
N VAL A 78 26.13 -16.20 5.88
CA VAL A 78 26.94 -17.32 6.44
C VAL A 78 26.34 -18.71 6.12
N LEU A 79 25.01 -18.76 5.94
CA LEU A 79 24.30 -19.96 5.51
C LEU A 79 24.59 -20.36 4.06
N GLU A 80 24.71 -19.40 3.14
CA GLU A 80 25.05 -19.67 1.74
C GLU A 80 26.49 -20.14 1.59
N GLU A 81 27.42 -19.62 2.40
CA GLU A 81 28.80 -20.13 2.49
C GLU A 81 28.82 -21.56 3.03
N SER A 82 28.07 -21.83 4.11
CA SER A 82 27.99 -23.17 4.70
C SER A 82 27.38 -24.22 3.76
N ILE A 83 26.43 -23.82 2.90
CA ILE A 83 25.84 -24.72 1.91
C ILE A 83 26.83 -25.00 0.78
N ASN A 84 27.55 -23.99 0.30
CA ASN A 84 28.56 -24.18 -0.74
C ASN A 84 29.73 -25.08 -0.28
N ASP A 85 30.11 -25.02 0.99
CA ASP A 85 31.14 -25.90 1.57
C ASP A 85 30.72 -27.38 1.59
N ILE A 86 29.43 -27.69 1.72
CA ILE A 86 28.94 -29.08 1.73
C ILE A 86 29.02 -29.70 0.33
N TYR A 87 28.80 -28.91 -0.72
CA TYR A 87 28.77 -29.41 -2.10
C TYR A 87 30.13 -29.34 -2.81
N SER A 88 31.09 -28.61 -2.27
CA SER A 88 32.41 -28.42 -2.92
C SER A 88 33.36 -29.60 -2.76
N ASP A 89 33.08 -30.52 -1.82
CA ASP A 89 33.88 -31.73 -1.59
C ASP A 89 33.22 -33.01 -2.16
N MET A 90 32.18 -32.85 -2.98
CA MET A 90 31.56 -33.98 -3.68
C MET A 90 32.30 -34.24 -5.01
N PRO A 91 32.87 -35.44 -5.23
CA PRO A 91 33.44 -35.79 -6.53
C PRO A 91 32.31 -35.91 -7.58
N ASP A 92 32.59 -35.47 -8.81
CA ASP A 92 31.66 -35.47 -9.95
C ASP A 92 30.90 -36.79 -10.15
#